data_AF-A0A1B8ZGZ3-F1
#
_entry.id   AF-A0A1B8ZGZ3-F1
#
_cell.length_a   1.000
_cell.length_b   1.000
_cell.length_c   1.000
_cell.angle_alpha   90.00
_cell.angle_beta   90.00
_cell.angle_gamma   90.00
#
_symmetry.space_group_name_H-M   'P 1'
#
loop_
_entity.id
_entity.type
_entity.pdbx_description
1 polymer ?
#
loop_
_entity_poly.entity_id
_entity_poly.type
_entity_poly.pdbx_seq_one_letter_code
_entity_poly.pdbx_strand_id
1 'polypeptide(L)'
;MSDAEKIINEINIFLEKSMLKTSQITKEEIIDFIEKKWAEADEEKYENYSAYIISSRMIHEYMWKKDFGNMMRWMEILNLHNASKNNPSYFRHYYAGKCCLECGNEEKALEYFNLCYTENADYIFSQDSFCYEFFNRHIEHPRDLSHKEIKEYESADYTPLKLEYWQSFFNEDDDEFDYEIWDENDEYTDEPTQEQHNGFDYLQINQKMILENILSELLKKYTELQKIYNYPEEDKVDFMPDLNNIQGFANLLSPNGFYITSVIKNNHPYIGISFSCSWDGEHGLGIMTHKNKVIEIGEADVAFSSWAAEDDL
;
A
#
# COMPACT_ATOMS: atom_id res chain seq x y z
N MET A 1 17.86 -17.82 15.57
CA MET A 1 16.85 -18.00 14.53
C MET A 1 16.33 -19.41 14.64
N SER A 2 15.07 -19.57 15.06
CA SER A 2 14.39 -20.87 15.01
C SER A 2 14.12 -21.27 13.55
N ASP A 3 13.73 -22.52 13.34
CA ASP A 3 13.39 -23.00 12.00
C ASP A 3 12.19 -22.22 11.43
N ALA A 4 11.19 -21.93 12.28
CA ALA A 4 10.08 -21.06 11.92
C ALA A 4 10.50 -19.66 11.50
N GLU A 5 11.34 -18.96 12.27
CA GLU A 5 11.76 -17.59 11.94
C GLU A 5 12.46 -17.53 10.56
N LYS A 6 13.31 -18.51 10.28
CA LYS A 6 13.98 -18.63 8.97
C LYS A 6 12.98 -18.81 7.84
N ILE A 7 12.05 -19.75 7.99
CA ILE A 7 11.09 -20.10 6.94
C ILE A 7 10.10 -18.96 6.70
N ILE A 8 9.66 -18.28 7.76
CA ILE A 8 8.80 -17.09 7.64
C ILE A 8 9.54 -15.97 6.89
N ASN A 9 10.84 -15.78 7.15
CA ASN A 9 11.65 -14.83 6.38
C ASN A 9 11.76 -15.23 4.90
N GLU A 10 11.95 -16.51 4.58
CA GLU A 10 11.95 -17.00 3.19
C GLU A 10 10.61 -16.74 2.49
N ILE A 11 9.48 -16.90 3.20
CA ILE A 11 8.15 -16.58 2.66
C ILE A 11 8.01 -15.07 2.42
N ASN A 12 8.43 -14.23 3.36
CA ASN A 12 8.34 -12.77 3.22
C ASN A 12 9.15 -12.27 2.02
N ILE A 13 10.41 -12.70 1.88
CA ILE A 13 11.24 -12.34 0.72
C ILE A 13 10.57 -12.76 -0.58
N PHE A 14 10.01 -13.98 -0.64
CA PHE A 14 9.29 -14.43 -1.83
C PHE A 14 8.05 -13.57 -2.13
N LEU A 15 7.30 -13.19 -1.09
CA LEU A 15 6.14 -12.29 -1.23
C LEU A 15 6.56 -10.89 -1.69
N GLU A 16 7.63 -10.32 -1.15
CA GLU A 16 8.19 -9.05 -1.61
C GLU A 16 8.59 -9.12 -3.09
N LYS A 17 9.30 -10.18 -3.50
CA LYS A 17 9.62 -10.42 -4.92
C LYS A 17 8.38 -10.52 -5.79
N SER A 18 7.30 -11.11 -5.27
CA SER A 18 6.03 -11.22 -6.01
C SER A 18 5.37 -9.87 -6.30
N MET A 19 5.66 -8.85 -5.49
CA MET A 19 5.10 -7.49 -5.62
C MET A 19 5.93 -6.56 -6.50
N LEU A 20 7.11 -6.99 -6.96
CA LEU A 20 7.94 -6.20 -7.86
C LEU A 20 7.27 -5.99 -9.22
N LYS A 21 7.46 -4.82 -9.84
CA LYS A 21 6.93 -4.53 -11.19
C LYS A 21 7.42 -5.53 -12.25
N THR A 22 8.62 -6.08 -12.05
CA THR A 22 9.22 -7.09 -12.92
C THR A 22 8.77 -8.51 -12.61
N SER A 23 8.05 -8.72 -11.52
CA SER A 23 7.58 -10.03 -11.08
C SER A 23 6.72 -10.68 -12.15
N GLN A 24 6.97 -11.97 -12.37
CA GLN A 24 6.09 -12.85 -13.15
C GLN A 24 5.47 -13.94 -12.27
N ILE A 25 5.59 -13.81 -10.94
CA ILE A 25 5.09 -14.77 -9.98
C ILE A 25 3.56 -14.69 -9.98
N THR A 26 2.93 -15.81 -10.28
CA THR A 26 1.47 -15.94 -10.30
C THR A 26 0.90 -16.17 -8.91
N LYS A 27 -0.40 -15.90 -8.71
CA LYS A 27 -1.11 -16.22 -7.46
C LYS A 27 -1.04 -17.71 -7.13
N GLU A 28 -1.10 -18.58 -8.13
CA GLU A 28 -0.90 -20.01 -7.98
C GLU A 28 0.48 -20.36 -7.41
N GLU A 29 1.54 -19.75 -7.95
CA GLU A 29 2.89 -19.96 -7.44
C GLU A 29 3.07 -19.43 -6.02
N ILE A 30 2.41 -18.31 -5.66
CA ILE A 30 2.35 -17.81 -4.28
C ILE A 30 1.74 -18.84 -3.35
N ILE A 31 0.57 -19.36 -3.70
CA ILE A 31 -0.13 -20.38 -2.90
C ILE A 31 0.75 -21.62 -2.73
N ASP A 32 1.27 -22.16 -3.83
CA ASP A 32 2.06 -23.40 -3.82
C ASP A 32 3.36 -23.23 -3.01
N PHE A 33 4.03 -22.08 -3.14
CA PHE A 33 5.24 -21.78 -2.38
C PHE A 33 4.95 -21.67 -0.88
N ILE A 34 3.93 -20.91 -0.50
CA ILE A 34 3.57 -20.70 0.91
C ILE A 34 3.11 -22.01 1.53
N GLU A 35 2.24 -22.79 0.89
CA GLU A 35 1.80 -24.10 1.41
C GLU A 35 2.99 -25.01 1.71
N LYS A 36 3.93 -25.11 0.77
CA LYS A 36 5.12 -25.94 0.93
C LYS A 36 5.98 -25.45 2.09
N LYS A 37 6.31 -24.15 2.11
CA LYS A 37 7.18 -23.56 3.14
C LYS A 37 6.53 -23.57 4.51
N TRP A 38 5.25 -23.23 4.59
CA TRP A 38 4.50 -23.25 5.83
C TRP A 38 4.50 -24.64 6.49
N ALA A 39 4.46 -25.72 5.71
CA ALA A 39 4.53 -27.09 6.21
C ALA A 39 5.92 -27.49 6.73
N GLU A 40 6.99 -26.82 6.28
CA GLU A 40 8.36 -27.02 6.78
C GLU A 40 8.55 -26.39 8.16
N ALA A 41 7.87 -25.27 8.46
CA ALA A 41 8.04 -24.54 9.72
C ALA A 41 7.42 -25.24 10.93
N ASP A 42 8.17 -25.26 12.04
CA ASP A 42 7.69 -25.72 13.34
C ASP A 42 6.57 -24.83 13.94
N GLU A 43 6.07 -25.19 15.13
CA GLU A 43 4.94 -24.50 15.76
C GLU A 43 5.27 -23.09 16.29
N GLU A 44 6.54 -22.71 16.42
CA GLU A 44 6.92 -21.36 16.87
C GLU A 44 6.44 -20.28 15.89
N LYS A 45 6.09 -20.65 14.65
CA LYS A 45 5.47 -19.73 13.67
C LYS A 45 4.19 -19.08 14.19
N TYR A 46 3.46 -19.69 15.12
CA TYR A 46 2.23 -19.09 15.70
C TYR A 46 2.50 -17.97 16.72
N GLU A 47 3.76 -17.72 17.06
CA GLU A 47 4.21 -16.59 17.85
C GLU A 47 4.76 -15.45 16.98
N ASN A 48 4.99 -15.68 15.69
CA ASN A 48 5.59 -14.72 14.77
C ASN A 48 4.53 -13.89 14.05
N TYR A 49 4.48 -12.58 14.33
CA TYR A 49 3.47 -11.69 13.74
C TYR A 49 3.45 -11.70 12.19
N SER A 50 4.58 -11.89 11.52
CA SER A 50 4.61 -12.02 10.04
C SER A 50 3.87 -13.28 9.57
N ALA A 51 3.91 -14.37 10.34
CA ALA A 51 3.15 -15.58 10.03
C ALA A 51 1.63 -15.37 10.15
N TYR A 52 1.17 -14.48 11.05
CA TYR A 52 -0.22 -14.04 11.11
C TYR A 52 -0.63 -13.32 9.82
N ILE A 53 0.21 -12.41 9.32
CA ILE A 53 -0.01 -11.69 8.06
C ILE A 53 -0.07 -12.67 6.88
N ILE A 54 0.88 -13.61 6.80
CA ILE A 54 0.92 -14.67 5.78
C ILE A 54 -0.36 -15.51 5.81
N SER A 55 -0.84 -15.89 7.00
CA SER A 55 -2.08 -16.65 7.15
C SER A 55 -3.29 -15.88 6.62
N SER A 56 -3.38 -14.57 6.92
CA SER A 56 -4.42 -13.69 6.37
C SER A 56 -4.32 -13.57 4.85
N ARG A 57 -3.11 -13.48 4.30
CA ARG A 57 -2.89 -13.48 2.85
C ARG A 57 -3.42 -14.77 2.21
N MET A 58 -3.13 -15.93 2.77
CA MET A 58 -3.58 -17.21 2.23
C MET A 58 -5.10 -17.37 2.25
N ILE A 59 -5.79 -16.82 3.24
CA ILE A 59 -7.26 -16.75 3.25
C ILE A 59 -7.76 -16.02 2.00
N HIS A 60 -7.20 -14.85 1.69
CA HIS A 60 -7.59 -14.06 0.51
C HIS A 60 -7.22 -14.75 -0.82
N GLU A 61 -6.08 -15.45 -0.88
CA GLU A 61 -5.70 -16.20 -2.09
C GLU A 61 -6.68 -17.37 -2.37
N TYR A 62 -7.10 -18.10 -1.34
CA TYR A 62 -8.11 -19.14 -1.52
C TYR A 62 -9.53 -18.61 -1.73
N MET A 63 -9.86 -17.42 -1.19
CA MET A 63 -11.08 -16.70 -1.54
C MET A 63 -11.10 -16.34 -3.04
N TRP A 64 -9.98 -15.87 -3.59
CA TRP A 64 -9.84 -15.60 -5.02
C TRP A 64 -10.06 -16.86 -5.86
N LYS A 65 -9.51 -18.01 -5.45
CA LYS A 65 -9.74 -19.32 -6.11
C LYS A 65 -11.13 -19.90 -5.91
N LYS A 66 -11.97 -19.29 -5.06
CA LYS A 66 -13.26 -19.86 -4.60
C LYS A 66 -13.09 -21.26 -3.98
N ASP A 67 -11.96 -21.52 -3.35
CA ASP A 67 -11.69 -22.77 -2.64
C ASP A 67 -12.05 -22.61 -1.16
N PHE A 68 -13.32 -22.83 -0.87
CA PHE A 68 -13.87 -22.67 0.47
C PHE A 68 -13.20 -23.58 1.51
N GLY A 69 -12.81 -24.80 1.12
CA GLY A 69 -12.22 -25.77 2.04
C GLY A 69 -10.85 -25.29 2.55
N ASN A 70 -9.98 -24.85 1.65
CA ASN A 70 -8.68 -24.33 2.03
C ASN A 70 -8.77 -22.95 2.68
N MET A 71 -9.68 -22.09 2.25
CA MET A 71 -9.96 -20.81 2.92
C MET A 71 -10.31 -21.04 4.40
N MET A 72 -11.20 -21.98 4.70
CA MET A 72 -11.57 -22.33 6.08
C MET A 72 -10.41 -22.95 6.86
N ARG A 73 -9.59 -23.82 6.23
CA ARG A 73 -8.38 -24.35 6.87
C ARG A 73 -7.43 -23.23 7.29
N TRP A 74 -7.20 -22.24 6.43
CA TRP A 74 -6.33 -21.10 6.77
C TRP A 74 -6.94 -20.16 7.82
N MET A 75 -8.27 -20.04 7.87
CA MET A 75 -8.95 -19.38 8.99
C MET A 75 -8.70 -20.09 10.33
N GLU A 76 -8.70 -21.42 10.36
CA GLU A 76 -8.35 -22.19 11.56
C GLU A 76 -6.88 -21.99 11.95
N ILE A 77 -5.97 -22.00 10.97
CA ILE A 77 -4.54 -21.71 11.17
C ILE A 77 -4.34 -20.30 11.76
N LEU A 78 -5.01 -19.28 11.22
CA LEU A 78 -4.96 -17.90 11.71
C LEU A 78 -5.36 -17.82 13.20
N ASN A 79 -6.37 -18.58 13.61
CA ASN A 79 -6.87 -18.61 15.00
C ASN A 79 -5.91 -19.28 16.00
N LEU A 80 -4.93 -20.06 15.53
CA LEU A 80 -3.86 -20.60 16.40
C LEU A 80 -2.91 -19.50 16.88
N HIS A 81 -2.80 -18.41 16.11
CA HIS A 81 -1.88 -17.32 16.39
C HIS A 81 -2.30 -16.52 17.63
N ASN A 82 -1.35 -16.12 18.47
CA ASN A 82 -1.68 -15.34 19.69
C ASN A 82 -2.32 -13.99 19.38
N ALA A 83 -1.86 -13.32 18.31
CA ALA A 83 -2.44 -12.06 17.83
C ALA A 83 -3.94 -12.14 17.51
N SER A 84 -4.46 -13.32 17.12
CA SER A 84 -5.90 -13.51 16.84
C SER A 84 -6.78 -13.23 18.07
N LYS A 85 -6.21 -13.37 19.29
CA LYS A 85 -6.90 -13.20 20.57
C LYS A 85 -7.06 -11.72 20.97
N ASN A 86 -6.38 -10.80 20.29
CA ASN A 86 -6.42 -9.37 20.60
C ASN A 86 -7.76 -8.72 20.25
N ASN A 87 -8.49 -9.30 19.29
CA ASN A 87 -9.78 -8.78 18.84
C ASN A 87 -10.96 -9.43 19.60
N PRO A 88 -12.04 -8.67 19.85
CA PRO A 88 -13.31 -9.23 20.32
C PRO A 88 -13.83 -10.35 19.40
N SER A 89 -14.60 -11.29 19.96
CA SER A 89 -15.17 -12.42 19.20
C SER A 89 -16.07 -11.96 18.05
N TYR A 90 -16.94 -10.97 18.26
CA TYR A 90 -17.79 -10.42 17.20
C TYR A 90 -17.00 -9.90 15.99
N PHE A 91 -15.81 -9.33 16.21
CA PHE A 91 -14.93 -8.86 15.13
C PHE A 91 -14.45 -10.05 14.29
N ARG A 92 -13.99 -11.12 14.94
CA ARG A 92 -13.57 -12.35 14.26
C ARG A 92 -14.74 -13.04 13.54
N HIS A 93 -15.93 -13.03 14.14
CA HIS A 93 -17.14 -13.56 13.51
C HIS A 93 -17.50 -12.77 12.26
N TYR A 94 -17.47 -11.44 12.31
CA TYR A 94 -17.70 -10.61 11.13
C TYR A 94 -16.69 -10.93 10.02
N TYR A 95 -15.39 -10.95 10.34
CA TYR A 95 -14.33 -11.25 9.37
C TYR A 95 -14.53 -12.63 8.73
N ALA A 96 -14.78 -13.67 9.53
CA ALA A 96 -15.07 -15.00 9.03
C ALA A 96 -16.31 -15.04 8.12
N GLY A 97 -17.37 -14.31 8.48
CA GLY A 97 -18.58 -14.18 7.66
C GLY A 97 -18.30 -13.50 6.32
N LYS A 98 -17.53 -12.41 6.32
CA LYS A 98 -17.07 -11.72 5.10
C LYS A 98 -16.29 -12.65 4.18
N CYS A 99 -15.30 -13.37 4.72
CA CYS A 99 -14.50 -14.33 3.94
C CYS A 99 -15.35 -15.46 3.35
N CYS A 100 -16.30 -16.00 4.13
CA CYS A 100 -17.23 -17.03 3.63
C CYS A 100 -18.10 -16.50 2.49
N LEU A 101 -18.65 -15.29 2.64
CA LEU A 101 -19.53 -14.68 1.66
C LEU A 101 -18.78 -14.41 0.35
N GLU A 102 -17.60 -13.80 0.44
CA GLU A 102 -16.74 -13.53 -0.72
C GLU A 102 -16.24 -14.83 -1.37
N CYS A 103 -16.06 -15.91 -0.62
CA CYS A 103 -15.73 -17.22 -1.15
C CYS A 103 -16.94 -17.95 -1.79
N GLY A 104 -18.14 -17.36 -1.72
CA GLY A 104 -19.37 -17.89 -2.31
C GLY A 104 -20.14 -18.88 -1.44
N ASN A 105 -19.85 -18.95 -0.13
CA ASN A 105 -20.58 -19.78 0.82
C ASN A 105 -21.50 -18.93 1.71
N GLU A 106 -22.68 -18.64 1.19
CA GLU A 106 -23.69 -17.80 1.86
C GLU A 106 -24.21 -18.42 3.17
N GLU A 107 -24.38 -19.74 3.22
CA GLU A 107 -24.85 -20.45 4.42
C GLU A 107 -23.88 -20.24 5.58
N LYS A 108 -22.58 -20.51 5.35
CA LYS A 108 -21.57 -20.31 6.39
C LYS A 108 -21.38 -18.84 6.74
N ALA A 109 -21.48 -17.95 5.75
CA ALA A 109 -21.44 -16.51 5.99
C ALA A 109 -22.56 -16.08 6.95
N LEU A 110 -23.78 -16.56 6.71
CA LEU A 110 -24.94 -16.26 7.54
C LEU A 110 -24.78 -16.80 8.97
N GLU A 111 -24.22 -18.00 9.16
CA GLU A 111 -23.90 -18.51 10.51
C GLU A 111 -22.98 -17.55 11.27
N TYR A 112 -21.88 -17.11 10.65
CA TYR A 112 -20.93 -16.20 11.27
C TYR A 112 -21.49 -14.80 11.50
N PHE A 113 -22.27 -14.26 10.56
CA PHE A 113 -22.94 -12.98 10.74
C PHE A 113 -23.98 -13.03 11.87
N ASN A 114 -24.70 -14.13 12.05
CA ASN A 114 -25.59 -14.31 13.20
C ASN A 114 -24.82 -14.32 14.53
N LEU A 115 -23.64 -14.96 14.58
CA LEU A 115 -22.77 -14.91 15.77
C LEU A 115 -22.32 -13.47 16.06
N CYS A 116 -21.84 -12.76 15.04
CA CYS A 116 -21.47 -11.35 15.16
C CYS A 116 -22.65 -10.51 15.66
N TYR A 117 -23.82 -10.65 15.05
CA TYR A 117 -25.02 -9.87 15.37
C TYR A 117 -25.54 -10.14 16.77
N THR A 118 -25.45 -11.40 17.23
CA THR A 118 -25.85 -11.80 18.59
C THR A 118 -24.97 -11.14 19.66
N GLU A 119 -23.68 -11.00 19.40
CA GLU A 119 -22.74 -10.35 20.31
C GLU A 119 -22.75 -8.83 20.21
N ASN A 120 -22.86 -8.28 18.99
CA ASN A 120 -22.93 -6.86 18.72
C ASN A 120 -23.77 -6.59 17.46
N ALA A 121 -25.04 -6.26 17.69
CA ALA A 121 -26.02 -6.06 16.63
C ALA A 121 -25.68 -4.89 15.69
N ASP A 122 -25.02 -3.85 16.20
CA ASP A 122 -24.68 -2.65 15.42
C ASP A 122 -23.40 -2.81 14.62
N TYR A 123 -22.48 -3.66 15.08
CA TYR A 123 -21.17 -3.81 14.45
C TYR A 123 -21.29 -4.16 12.97
N ILE A 124 -22.02 -5.21 12.60
CA ILE A 124 -22.16 -5.60 11.18
C ILE A 124 -22.70 -4.47 10.30
N PHE A 125 -23.63 -3.67 10.81
CA PHE A 125 -24.20 -2.52 10.11
C PHE A 125 -23.32 -1.27 10.13
N SER A 126 -22.14 -1.31 10.77
CA SER A 126 -21.13 -0.25 10.66
C SER A 126 -20.06 -0.55 9.62
N GLN A 127 -20.08 -1.76 9.04
CA GLN A 127 -19.04 -2.24 8.14
C GLN A 127 -19.45 -2.15 6.66
N ASP A 128 -18.83 -2.97 5.82
CA ASP A 128 -18.96 -3.03 4.37
C ASP A 128 -20.43 -3.26 3.91
N SER A 129 -20.90 -2.47 2.94
CA SER A 129 -22.26 -2.58 2.39
C SER A 129 -22.54 -3.94 1.80
N PHE A 130 -21.55 -4.55 1.15
CA PHE A 130 -21.67 -5.89 0.62
C PHE A 130 -22.12 -6.91 1.68
N CYS A 131 -21.56 -6.80 2.90
CA CYS A 131 -21.85 -7.71 4.00
C CYS A 131 -23.17 -7.38 4.69
N TYR A 132 -23.40 -6.12 5.08
CA TYR A 132 -24.62 -5.79 5.82
C TYR A 132 -25.86 -5.85 4.94
N GLU A 133 -25.79 -5.55 3.64
CA GLU A 133 -26.94 -5.71 2.74
C GLU A 133 -27.31 -7.18 2.56
N PHE A 134 -26.31 -8.06 2.44
CA PHE A 134 -26.52 -9.50 2.42
C PHE A 134 -27.22 -9.96 3.70
N PHE A 135 -26.68 -9.61 4.86
CA PHE A 135 -27.23 -10.04 6.14
C PHE A 135 -28.63 -9.45 6.40
N ASN A 136 -28.87 -8.19 6.03
CA ASN A 136 -30.14 -7.51 6.26
C ASN A 136 -31.32 -8.17 5.53
N ARG A 137 -31.07 -8.86 4.41
CA ARG A 137 -32.10 -9.64 3.69
C ARG A 137 -32.52 -10.92 4.42
N HIS A 138 -31.75 -11.36 5.43
CA HIS A 138 -31.91 -12.66 6.11
C HIS A 138 -32.34 -12.54 7.57
N ILE A 139 -32.49 -11.33 8.12
CA ILE A 139 -32.99 -11.11 9.48
C ILE A 139 -34.50 -10.92 9.51
N GLU A 140 -35.15 -11.28 10.61
CA GLU A 140 -36.62 -11.19 10.77
C GLU A 140 -37.15 -9.75 10.63
N HIS A 141 -36.34 -8.77 11.05
CA HIS A 141 -36.68 -7.34 11.00
C HIS A 141 -35.54 -6.56 10.33
N PRO A 142 -35.53 -6.48 8.99
CA PRO A 142 -34.52 -5.73 8.25
C PRO A 142 -34.45 -4.26 8.70
N ARG A 143 -33.24 -3.74 8.89
CA ARG A 143 -32.99 -2.32 9.12
C ARG A 143 -33.30 -1.52 7.85
N ASP A 144 -33.81 -0.30 8.04
CA ASP A 144 -33.89 0.68 6.96
C ASP A 144 -32.49 1.20 6.63
N LEU A 145 -32.06 0.98 5.39
CA LEU A 145 -30.72 1.36 4.90
C LEU A 145 -30.74 2.69 4.13
N SER A 146 -31.90 3.34 3.97
CA SER A 146 -32.09 4.53 3.12
C SER A 146 -31.45 5.83 3.63
N HIS A 147 -30.76 5.81 4.77
CA HIS A 147 -30.26 7.01 5.47
C HIS A 147 -28.77 7.01 5.81
N LYS A 148 -27.97 6.14 5.21
CA LYS A 148 -26.52 6.33 5.34
C LYS A 148 -26.05 7.39 4.37
N GLU A 149 -25.62 8.50 4.94
CA GLU A 149 -24.73 9.46 4.30
C GLU A 149 -23.61 8.68 3.61
N ILE A 150 -23.76 8.49 2.30
CA ILE A 150 -22.61 8.32 1.46
C ILE A 150 -21.84 9.61 1.71
N LYS A 151 -20.74 9.54 2.46
CA LYS A 151 -19.71 10.57 2.37
C LYS A 151 -19.12 10.45 0.98
N GLU A 152 -19.90 10.83 -0.02
CA GLU A 152 -19.38 11.31 -1.28
C GLU A 152 -18.62 12.55 -0.83
N TYR A 153 -17.30 12.39 -0.65
CA TYR A 153 -16.41 13.54 -0.75
C TYR A 153 -16.78 14.17 -2.09
N GLU A 154 -17.54 15.27 -2.04
CA GLU A 154 -17.70 16.14 -3.20
C GLU A 154 -16.27 16.51 -3.58
N SER A 155 -15.74 15.85 -4.61
CA SER A 155 -14.43 16.16 -5.13
C SER A 155 -14.50 17.62 -5.54
N ALA A 156 -13.80 18.50 -4.84
CA ALA A 156 -13.55 19.82 -5.36
C ALA A 156 -13.02 19.65 -6.80
N ASP A 157 -13.41 20.55 -7.71
CA ASP A 157 -13.00 20.56 -9.12
C ASP A 157 -11.47 20.77 -9.22
N TYR A 158 -10.70 19.76 -8.83
CA TYR A 158 -9.26 19.77 -8.94
C TYR A 158 -8.89 19.50 -10.38
N THR A 159 -7.94 20.29 -10.88
CA THR A 159 -7.33 19.99 -12.16
C THR A 159 -6.48 18.72 -11.98
N PRO A 160 -6.68 17.67 -12.78
CA PRO A 160 -5.87 16.47 -12.69
C PRO A 160 -4.39 16.77 -12.94
N LEU A 161 -3.50 16.11 -12.19
CA LEU A 161 -2.06 16.21 -12.39
C LEU A 161 -1.64 15.30 -13.56
N LYS A 162 -1.38 15.91 -14.72
CA LYS A 162 -1.07 15.19 -15.96
C LYS A 162 0.43 15.16 -16.22
N LEU A 163 1.06 14.02 -15.96
CA LEU A 163 2.49 13.79 -16.15
C LEU A 163 2.74 12.65 -17.15
N GLU A 164 2.33 12.83 -18.41
CA GLU A 164 2.46 11.86 -19.51
C GLU A 164 3.87 11.27 -19.67
N TYR A 165 4.90 12.10 -19.48
CA TYR A 165 6.29 11.63 -19.55
C TYR A 165 6.63 10.70 -18.38
N TRP A 166 6.12 10.98 -17.18
CA TRP A 166 6.32 10.14 -16.00
C TRP A 166 5.57 8.82 -16.14
N GLN A 167 4.29 8.87 -16.55
CA GLN A 167 3.48 7.69 -16.86
C GLN A 167 4.20 6.78 -17.87
N SER A 168 4.65 7.36 -18.99
CA SER A 168 5.40 6.62 -20.00
C SER A 168 6.75 6.10 -19.50
N PHE A 169 7.44 6.83 -18.62
CA PHE A 169 8.74 6.43 -18.10
C PHE A 169 8.62 5.24 -17.15
N PHE A 170 7.64 5.28 -16.25
CA PHE A 170 7.41 4.24 -15.24
C PHE A 170 6.49 3.11 -15.72
N ASN A 171 5.87 3.23 -16.90
CA ASN A 171 4.86 2.30 -17.39
C ASN A 171 3.69 2.17 -16.41
N GLU A 172 3.16 3.31 -15.96
CA GLU A 172 1.95 3.37 -15.15
C GLU A 172 0.73 3.38 -16.08
N ASP A 173 -0.26 2.55 -15.74
CA ASP A 173 -1.51 2.43 -16.50
C ASP A 173 -2.57 3.47 -16.06
N ASP A 174 -2.33 4.15 -14.94
CA ASP A 174 -3.23 5.17 -14.39
C ASP A 174 -3.14 6.48 -15.18
N ASP A 175 -4.30 7.02 -15.56
CA ASP A 175 -4.43 8.24 -16.35
C ASP A 175 -4.02 9.51 -15.57
N GLU A 176 -3.98 9.45 -14.22
CA GLU A 176 -3.81 10.60 -13.34
C GLU A 176 -2.97 10.23 -12.09
N PHE A 177 -2.20 11.19 -11.58
CA PHE A 177 -1.48 11.04 -10.31
C PHE A 177 -2.20 11.80 -9.19
N ASP A 178 -2.26 11.17 -8.01
CA ASP A 178 -2.74 11.83 -6.79
C ASP A 178 -1.76 12.91 -6.33
N TYR A 179 -2.31 14.03 -5.86
CA TYR A 179 -1.55 15.11 -5.26
C TYR A 179 -2.32 15.76 -4.12
N GLU A 180 -1.57 16.34 -3.20
CA GLU A 180 -2.10 17.11 -2.10
C GLU A 180 -1.52 18.53 -2.11
N ILE A 181 -2.34 19.49 -1.73
CA ILE A 181 -1.93 20.88 -1.50
C ILE A 181 -1.95 21.11 -0.01
N TRP A 182 -0.86 21.65 0.53
CA TRP A 182 -0.69 21.77 1.97
C TRP A 182 -0.67 23.23 2.42
N ASP A 183 -1.19 23.49 3.61
CA ASP A 183 -1.17 24.78 4.27
C ASP A 183 0.12 25.00 5.08
N GLU A 184 0.18 26.08 5.87
CA GLU A 184 1.34 26.41 6.71
C GLU A 184 1.57 25.47 7.90
N ASN A 185 0.62 24.57 8.17
CA ASN A 185 0.70 23.57 9.25
C ASN A 185 1.02 22.17 8.70
N ASP A 186 1.40 22.05 7.42
CA ASP A 186 1.57 20.79 6.71
C ASP A 186 0.29 19.92 6.71
N GLU A 187 -0.88 20.57 6.73
CA GLU A 187 -2.19 19.92 6.60
C GLU A 187 -2.78 20.13 5.21
N TYR A 188 -3.54 19.15 4.73
CA TYR A 188 -4.29 19.24 3.47
C TYR A 188 -5.21 20.46 3.46
N THR A 189 -5.23 21.20 2.34
CA THR A 189 -6.12 22.34 2.12
C THR A 189 -6.78 22.30 0.74
N ASP A 190 -8.06 22.74 0.72
CA ASP A 190 -8.84 22.93 -0.50
C ASP A 190 -8.70 24.33 -1.13
N GLU A 191 -7.86 25.19 -0.55
CA GLU A 191 -7.72 26.59 -0.96
C GLU A 191 -6.26 26.89 -1.40
N PRO A 192 -5.84 26.44 -2.59
CA PRO A 192 -4.50 26.72 -3.10
C PRO A 192 -4.20 28.20 -3.28
N THR A 193 -2.99 28.60 -2.90
CA THR A 193 -2.44 29.91 -3.23
C THR A 193 -2.06 30.02 -4.71
N GLN A 194 -1.93 31.24 -5.22
CA GLN A 194 -1.48 31.48 -6.60
C GLN A 194 -0.05 30.93 -6.82
N GLU A 195 0.79 31.00 -5.80
CA GLU A 195 2.14 30.47 -5.82
C GLU A 195 2.13 28.94 -5.96
N GLN A 196 1.27 28.25 -5.21
CA GLN A 196 1.10 26.80 -5.33
C GLN A 196 0.62 26.38 -6.72
N HIS A 197 -0.33 27.13 -7.30
CA HIS A 197 -0.70 26.96 -8.71
C HIS A 197 0.48 27.13 -9.67
N ASN A 198 1.36 28.12 -9.43
CA ASN A 198 2.57 28.27 -10.26
C ASN A 198 3.49 27.05 -10.17
N GLY A 199 3.58 26.41 -9.00
CA GLY A 199 4.33 25.16 -8.80
C GLY A 199 3.74 24.01 -9.58
N PHE A 200 2.42 23.81 -9.46
CA PHE A 200 1.67 22.80 -10.21
C PHE A 200 1.88 22.95 -11.73
N ASP A 201 1.67 24.16 -12.26
CA ASP A 201 1.87 24.45 -13.68
C ASP A 201 3.32 24.21 -14.11
N TYR A 202 4.28 24.63 -13.28
CA TYR A 202 5.70 24.43 -13.56
C TYR A 202 6.05 22.94 -13.64
N LEU A 203 5.52 22.12 -12.74
CA LEU A 203 5.72 20.67 -12.72
C LEU A 203 5.22 20.04 -14.03
N GLN A 204 3.98 20.33 -14.44
CA GLN A 204 3.41 19.75 -15.66
C GLN A 204 4.17 20.16 -16.93
N ILE A 205 4.53 21.45 -17.04
CA ILE A 205 5.25 22.00 -18.20
C ILE A 205 6.68 21.43 -18.29
N ASN A 206 7.36 21.26 -17.16
CA ASN A 206 8.77 20.89 -17.08
C ASN A 206 9.01 19.44 -16.65
N GLN A 207 7.97 18.61 -16.64
CA GLN A 207 7.95 17.26 -16.06
C GLN A 207 9.14 16.38 -16.46
N LYS A 208 9.55 16.43 -17.73
CA LYS A 208 10.70 15.65 -18.23
C LYS A 208 12.01 16.08 -17.57
N MET A 209 12.28 17.38 -17.56
CA MET A 209 13.52 17.93 -17.00
C MET A 209 13.60 17.67 -15.49
N ILE A 210 12.46 17.80 -14.80
CA ILE A 210 12.37 17.53 -13.37
C ILE A 210 12.67 16.06 -13.08
N LEU A 211 12.02 15.13 -13.79
CA LEU A 211 12.25 13.70 -13.60
C LEU A 211 13.69 13.29 -13.90
N GLU A 212 14.24 13.72 -15.04
CA GLU A 212 15.62 13.39 -15.43
C GLU A 212 16.64 13.92 -14.41
N ASN A 213 16.41 15.10 -13.82
CA ASN A 213 17.26 15.63 -12.75
C ASN A 213 17.12 14.82 -11.46
N ILE A 214 15.90 14.50 -11.05
CA ILE A 214 15.62 13.66 -9.87
C ILE A 214 16.38 12.33 -9.99
N LEU A 215 16.19 11.62 -11.09
CA LEU A 215 16.81 10.31 -11.28
C LEU A 215 18.32 10.40 -11.44
N SER A 216 18.84 11.49 -12.00
CA SER A 216 20.29 11.71 -12.10
C SER A 216 20.93 11.95 -10.74
N GLU A 217 20.30 12.73 -9.85
CA GLU A 217 20.79 12.91 -8.48
C GLU A 217 20.65 11.63 -7.65
N LEU A 218 19.53 10.90 -7.80
CA LEU A 218 19.34 9.60 -7.17
C LEU A 218 20.42 8.60 -7.61
N LEU A 219 20.74 8.52 -8.90
CA LEU A 219 21.77 7.61 -9.42
C LEU A 219 23.14 7.84 -8.77
N LYS A 220 23.49 9.08 -8.42
CA LYS A 220 24.74 9.42 -7.73
C LYS A 220 24.76 8.88 -6.29
N LYS A 221 23.63 8.91 -5.60
CA LYS A 221 23.46 8.41 -4.23
C LYS A 221 23.18 6.91 -4.15
N TYR A 222 22.73 6.30 -5.25
CA TYR A 222 22.20 4.94 -5.26
C TYR A 222 23.21 3.89 -4.77
N THR A 223 24.49 4.01 -5.11
CA THR A 223 25.52 3.10 -4.58
C THR A 223 25.73 3.22 -3.06
N GLU A 224 25.47 4.38 -2.47
CA GLU A 224 25.50 4.55 -1.02
C GLU A 224 24.25 3.94 -0.39
N LEU A 225 23.07 4.14 -0.99
CA LEU A 225 21.82 3.48 -0.56
C LEU A 225 21.96 1.95 -0.61
N GLN A 226 22.51 1.38 -1.67
CA GLN A 226 22.78 -0.06 -1.78
C GLN A 226 23.64 -0.59 -0.60
N LYS A 227 24.58 0.21 -0.08
CA LYS A 227 25.40 -0.18 1.08
C LYS A 227 24.66 -0.07 2.41
N ILE A 228 23.68 0.83 2.50
CA ILE A 228 22.84 1.00 3.70
C ILE A 228 21.88 -0.20 3.81
N TYR A 229 21.16 -0.51 2.73
CA TYR A 229 20.23 -1.64 2.70
C TYR A 229 20.96 -3.00 2.69
N ASN A 230 22.13 -3.08 2.05
CA ASN A 230 23.06 -4.22 2.13
C ASN A 230 22.39 -5.58 1.84
N TYR A 231 21.55 -5.64 0.80
CA TYR A 231 20.93 -6.89 0.36
C TYR A 231 21.98 -7.96 0.00
N PRO A 232 21.73 -9.25 0.33
CA PRO A 232 22.50 -10.37 -0.22
C PRO A 232 22.50 -10.34 -1.75
N GLU A 233 23.57 -10.80 -2.40
CA GLU A 233 23.69 -10.75 -3.88
C GLU A 233 22.53 -11.44 -4.62
N GLU A 234 21.95 -12.49 -4.03
CA GLU A 234 20.80 -13.22 -4.57
C GLU A 234 19.49 -12.42 -4.56
N ASP A 235 19.34 -11.46 -3.65
CA ASP A 235 18.16 -10.61 -3.52
C ASP A 235 18.42 -9.21 -4.10
N LYS A 236 19.66 -8.74 -4.05
CA LYS A 236 20.11 -7.48 -4.62
C LYS A 236 19.75 -7.37 -6.11
N VAL A 237 19.90 -8.45 -6.87
CA VAL A 237 19.58 -8.44 -8.31
C VAL A 237 18.11 -8.11 -8.59
N ASP A 238 17.20 -8.46 -7.67
CA ASP A 238 15.77 -8.20 -7.80
C ASP A 238 15.39 -6.84 -7.21
N PHE A 239 15.86 -6.53 -6.00
CA PHE A 239 15.43 -5.35 -5.24
C PHE A 239 16.27 -4.10 -5.51
N MET A 240 17.59 -4.22 -5.65
CA MET A 240 18.52 -3.10 -5.85
C MET A 240 19.63 -3.43 -6.86
N PRO A 241 19.29 -3.76 -8.13
CA PRO A 241 20.29 -4.11 -9.12
C PRO A 241 21.22 -2.93 -9.39
N ASP A 242 22.45 -3.20 -9.84
CA ASP A 242 23.39 -2.16 -10.22
C ASP A 242 22.90 -1.42 -11.47
N LEU A 243 22.84 -0.08 -11.39
CA LEU A 243 22.32 0.76 -12.47
C LEU A 243 23.45 1.57 -13.13
N ASN A 244 23.39 1.65 -14.46
CA ASN A 244 24.36 2.43 -15.26
C ASN A 244 23.79 3.77 -15.76
N ASN A 245 22.47 3.93 -15.72
CA ASN A 245 21.76 5.12 -16.20
C ASN A 245 20.38 5.22 -15.53
N ILE A 246 19.74 6.37 -15.72
CA ILE A 246 18.44 6.67 -15.10
C ILE A 246 17.32 5.75 -15.55
N GLN A 247 17.38 5.20 -16.77
CA GLN A 247 16.35 4.30 -17.30
C GLN A 247 16.22 3.00 -16.47
N GLY A 248 17.27 2.63 -15.74
CA GLY A 248 17.23 1.51 -14.80
C GLY A 248 16.19 1.65 -13.69
N PHE A 249 15.76 2.87 -13.35
CA PHE A 249 14.76 3.11 -12.30
C PHE A 249 13.32 2.87 -12.74
N ALA A 250 13.03 2.77 -14.04
CA ALA A 250 11.66 2.65 -14.56
C ALA A 250 10.87 1.49 -13.92
N ASN A 251 11.55 0.39 -13.63
CA ASN A 251 10.96 -0.81 -13.02
C ASN A 251 11.16 -0.90 -11.51
N LEU A 252 11.94 0.00 -10.92
CA LEU A 252 12.26 -0.02 -9.49
C LEU A 252 11.45 1.01 -8.70
N LEU A 253 10.90 2.02 -9.39
CA LEU A 253 10.14 3.11 -8.78
C LEU A 253 8.73 3.19 -9.39
N SER A 254 7.79 3.62 -8.55
CA SER A 254 6.45 4.07 -8.96
C SER A 254 6.11 5.32 -8.16
N PRO A 255 5.89 6.48 -8.80
CA PRO A 255 5.44 7.68 -8.09
C PRO A 255 4.05 7.41 -7.49
N ASN A 256 3.88 7.74 -6.21
CA ASN A 256 2.65 7.43 -5.47
C ASN A 256 2.07 8.63 -4.69
N GLY A 257 2.71 9.80 -4.76
CA GLY A 257 2.17 11.03 -4.18
C GLY A 257 2.99 12.27 -4.51
N PHE A 258 2.30 13.39 -4.71
CA PHE A 258 2.90 14.71 -4.96
C PHE A 258 2.36 15.72 -3.94
N TYR A 259 3.24 16.40 -3.23
CA TYR A 259 2.89 17.30 -2.13
C TYR A 259 3.32 18.73 -2.48
N ILE A 260 2.34 19.60 -2.69
CA ILE A 260 2.55 21.00 -3.05
C ILE A 260 2.54 21.84 -1.78
N THR A 261 3.74 22.11 -1.27
CA THR A 261 3.93 22.73 0.05
C THR A 261 3.49 24.20 0.07
N SER A 262 3.29 24.73 1.27
CA SER A 262 3.08 26.16 1.52
C SER A 262 4.38 26.97 1.58
N VAL A 263 5.55 26.32 1.59
CA VAL A 263 6.87 26.98 1.64
C VAL A 263 7.19 27.57 0.26
N ILE A 264 7.29 28.90 0.15
CA ILE A 264 7.44 29.59 -1.14
C ILE A 264 8.84 30.22 -1.29
N LYS A 265 9.49 29.92 -2.42
CA LYS A 265 10.72 30.60 -2.86
C LYS A 265 10.62 31.05 -4.31
N ASN A 266 10.89 32.34 -4.55
CA ASN A 266 10.82 32.94 -5.89
C ASN A 266 9.47 32.67 -6.60
N ASN A 267 8.36 32.91 -5.90
CA ASN A 267 6.99 32.79 -6.42
C ASN A 267 6.56 31.36 -6.81
N HIS A 268 7.25 30.33 -6.32
CA HIS A 268 6.94 28.92 -6.54
C HIS A 268 7.11 28.14 -5.23
N PRO A 269 6.26 27.15 -4.95
CA PRO A 269 6.39 26.28 -3.80
C PRO A 269 7.56 25.31 -3.99
N TYR A 270 7.96 24.69 -2.89
CA TYR A 270 8.65 23.41 -2.95
C TYR A 270 7.63 22.30 -3.22
N ILE A 271 8.05 21.26 -3.95
CA ILE A 271 7.21 20.11 -4.27
C ILE A 271 7.93 18.86 -3.79
N GLY A 272 7.29 18.16 -2.87
CA GLY A 272 7.72 16.84 -2.43
C GLY A 272 7.09 15.75 -3.28
N ILE A 273 7.84 14.68 -3.54
CA ILE A 273 7.44 13.57 -4.40
C ILE A 273 7.81 12.28 -3.69
N SER A 274 6.80 11.43 -3.50
CA SER A 274 6.96 10.11 -2.91
C SER A 274 6.94 9.04 -4.00
N PHE A 275 7.79 8.03 -3.83
CA PHE A 275 7.84 6.85 -4.68
C PHE A 275 7.72 5.59 -3.83
N SER A 276 6.90 4.66 -4.29
CA SER A 276 7.10 3.25 -3.95
C SER A 276 8.40 2.80 -4.62
N CYS A 277 9.22 2.01 -3.91
CA CYS A 277 10.48 1.50 -4.45
C CYS A 277 10.66 0.01 -4.19
N SER A 278 11.38 -0.68 -5.07
CA SER A 278 11.60 -2.13 -4.97
C SER A 278 12.37 -2.54 -3.72
N TRP A 279 13.15 -1.65 -3.14
CA TRP A 279 14.05 -1.96 -2.02
C TRP A 279 13.54 -1.56 -0.64
N ASP A 280 12.39 -0.91 -0.60
CA ASP A 280 11.73 -0.53 0.66
C ASP A 280 10.22 -0.47 0.41
N GLY A 281 9.58 -1.63 0.51
CA GLY A 281 8.13 -1.77 0.30
C GLY A 281 7.29 -1.22 1.46
N GLU A 282 7.91 -0.93 2.62
CA GLU A 282 7.21 -0.39 3.80
C GLU A 282 7.28 1.14 3.83
N HIS A 283 8.46 1.71 3.60
CA HIS A 283 8.68 3.15 3.78
C HIS A 283 8.76 3.93 2.47
N GLY A 284 9.21 3.32 1.36
CA GLY A 284 9.37 4.02 0.09
C GLY A 284 10.51 5.06 0.07
N LEU A 285 10.48 5.95 -0.94
CA LEU A 285 11.50 6.97 -1.20
C LEU A 285 10.87 8.36 -1.31
N GLY A 286 11.38 9.33 -0.57
CA GLY A 286 10.91 10.72 -0.59
C GLY A 286 11.95 11.67 -1.18
N ILE A 287 11.47 12.62 -1.97
CA ILE A 287 12.31 13.60 -2.66
C ILE A 287 11.68 14.98 -2.55
N MET A 288 12.45 15.94 -2.03
CA MET A 288 12.05 17.35 -1.99
C MET A 288 12.68 18.11 -3.15
N THR A 289 11.88 18.90 -3.87
CA THR A 289 12.34 19.68 -5.01
C THR A 289 11.93 21.16 -4.91
N HIS A 290 12.75 22.04 -5.48
CA HIS A 290 12.33 23.39 -5.84
C HIS A 290 12.50 23.56 -7.34
N LYS A 291 11.39 23.66 -8.07
CA LYS A 291 11.38 23.62 -9.53
C LYS A 291 12.08 22.37 -10.07
N ASN A 292 13.25 22.52 -10.68
CA ASN A 292 14.05 21.44 -11.26
C ASN A 292 15.30 21.11 -10.44
N LYS A 293 15.46 21.71 -9.25
CA LYS A 293 16.56 21.44 -8.32
C LYS A 293 16.07 20.43 -7.28
N VAL A 294 16.83 19.35 -7.12
CA VAL A 294 16.66 18.43 -5.99
C VAL A 294 17.26 19.08 -4.75
N ILE A 295 16.48 19.16 -3.68
CA ILE A 295 16.87 19.71 -2.40
C ILE A 295 17.36 18.58 -1.51
N GLU A 296 16.52 17.54 -1.37
CA GLU A 296 16.80 16.39 -0.52
C GLU A 296 16.27 15.09 -1.12
N ILE A 297 16.92 13.99 -0.78
CA ILE A 297 16.50 12.61 -1.09
C ILE A 297 16.68 11.82 0.20
N GLY A 298 15.62 11.18 0.67
CA GLY A 298 15.60 10.33 1.86
C GLY A 298 14.45 9.33 1.83
N GLU A 299 13.98 8.91 3.01
CA GLU A 299 12.77 8.09 3.15
C GLU A 299 11.52 8.91 2.74
N ALA A 300 10.35 8.28 2.65
CA ALA A 300 9.15 8.95 2.13
C ALA A 300 8.77 10.23 2.89
N ASP A 301 9.12 10.35 4.17
CA ASP A 301 8.86 11.53 5.00
C ASP A 301 9.46 12.82 4.44
N VAL A 302 10.58 12.74 3.72
CA VAL A 302 11.17 13.89 3.00
C VAL A 302 10.20 14.52 2.00
N ALA A 303 9.29 13.73 1.40
CA ALA A 303 8.31 14.25 0.46
C ALA A 303 7.20 15.05 1.14
N PHE A 304 6.95 14.81 2.42
CA PHE A 304 5.78 15.33 3.13
C PHE A 304 6.20 16.01 4.45
N SER A 305 7.42 16.56 4.48
CA SER A 305 7.94 17.36 5.59
C SER A 305 8.50 18.67 5.06
N SER A 306 8.07 19.79 5.63
CA SER A 306 8.52 21.14 5.27
C SER A 306 9.98 21.43 5.63
N TRP A 307 10.61 20.63 6.48
CA TRP A 307 11.95 20.89 7.04
C TRP A 307 13.02 21.13 5.97
N ALA A 308 13.06 20.28 4.94
CA ALA A 308 14.01 20.40 3.84
C ALA A 308 13.78 21.66 2.99
N ALA A 309 12.52 22.06 2.84
CA ALA A 309 12.14 23.27 2.12
C ALA A 309 12.52 24.52 2.92
N GLU A 310 12.27 24.53 4.23
CA GLU A 310 12.59 25.63 5.14
C GLU A 310 14.11 25.87 5.26
N ASP A 311 14.92 24.82 5.34
CA ASP A 311 16.38 24.93 5.45
C ASP A 311 17.04 25.49 4.18
N ASP A 312 16.44 25.28 2.99
CA ASP A 312 16.96 25.81 1.73
C ASP A 312 16.61 27.29 1.49
N LEU A 313 15.64 27.90 2.21
CA LEU A 313 15.14 29.27 1.95
C LEU A 313 16.24 30.34 1.88
#